data_AF-A0A251T7C3-F1
#
_entry.id   AF-A0A251T7C3-F1
#
_cell.length_a   1.000
_cell.length_b   1.000
_cell.length_c   1.000
_cell.angle_alpha   90.00
_cell.angle_beta   90.00
_cell.angle_gamma   90.00
#
_symmetry.space_group_name_H-M   'P 1'
#
loop_
_entity.id
_entity.type
_entity.pdbx_description
1 polymer ?
#
loop_
_entity_poly.entity_id
_entity_poly.type
_entity_poly.pdbx_seq_one_letter_code
_entity_poly.pdbx_strand_id
1 'polypeptide(L)'
;MVLPFNTSVELVLQDTSILGVESHPLHLHGFNFFVVGQGFGNYDPNKDPKNFNLVDPIERNTVGVPTGGWGLKMAWLVLDGKLPNQKLLPPPADLPKC
;
A
#
# COMPACT_ATOMS: atom_id res chain seq x y z
N MET A 1 12.09 0.20 -7.98
CA MET A 1 11.24 1.30 -8.48
C MET A 1 11.19 2.36 -7.40
N VAL A 2 11.28 3.65 -7.74
CA VAL A 2 11.18 4.75 -6.78
C VAL A 2 10.22 5.78 -7.35
N LEU A 3 9.34 6.34 -6.53
CA LEU A 3 8.20 7.14 -6.98
C LEU A 3 8.38 8.62 -6.63
N PRO A 4 8.10 9.56 -7.55
CA PRO A 4 8.20 11.00 -7.27
C PRO A 4 7.40 11.45 -6.06
N PHE A 5 7.84 12.54 -5.40
CA PHE A 5 7.06 13.18 -4.36
C PHE A 5 5.62 13.43 -4.82
N ASN A 6 4.64 13.19 -3.95
CA ASN A 6 3.20 13.39 -4.22
C ASN A 6 2.60 12.49 -5.31
N THR A 7 3.22 11.35 -5.61
CA THR A 7 2.61 10.33 -6.48
C THR A 7 1.51 9.58 -5.72
N SER A 8 0.29 9.55 -6.28
CA SER A 8 -0.79 8.67 -5.81
C SER A 8 -0.64 7.29 -6.45
N VAL A 9 -0.66 6.24 -5.62
CA VAL A 9 -0.47 4.86 -6.07
C VAL A 9 -1.65 4.01 -5.63
N GLU A 10 -2.23 3.30 -6.57
CA GLU A 10 -3.09 2.15 -6.28
C GLU A 10 -2.21 0.88 -6.25
N LEU A 11 -2.26 0.16 -5.14
CA LEU A 11 -1.54 -1.09 -4.94
C LEU A 11 -2.56 -2.22 -4.73
N VAL A 12 -2.54 -3.19 -5.64
CA VAL A 12 -3.29 -4.45 -5.52
C VAL A 12 -2.40 -5.51 -4.90
N LEU A 13 -2.83 -6.09 -3.78
CA LEU A 13 -2.14 -7.21 -3.16
C LEU A 13 -3.00 -8.45 -3.31
N GLN A 14 -2.44 -9.46 -3.96
CA GLN A 14 -3.12 -10.70 -4.35
C GLN A 14 -2.50 -11.85 -3.56
N ASP A 15 -3.32 -12.53 -2.75
CA ASP A 15 -2.96 -13.83 -2.20
C ASP A 15 -2.95 -14.88 -3.32
N THR A 16 -2.09 -15.89 -3.18
CA THR A 16 -1.94 -16.98 -4.15
C THR A 16 -2.14 -18.31 -3.45
N SER A 17 -2.49 -19.36 -4.18
CA SER A 17 -2.62 -20.70 -3.60
C SER A 17 -1.29 -21.47 -3.53
N ILE A 18 -0.15 -20.79 -3.62
CA ILE A 18 1.16 -21.44 -3.60
C ILE A 18 1.43 -21.90 -2.16
N LEU A 19 1.54 -23.21 -1.96
CA LEU A 19 1.73 -23.86 -0.64
C LEU A 19 0.56 -23.69 0.36
N GLY A 20 -0.53 -23.04 -0.05
CA GLY A 20 -1.72 -22.82 0.75
C GLY A 20 -2.34 -21.47 0.42
N VAL A 21 -3.62 -21.28 0.75
CA VAL A 21 -4.22 -19.94 0.80
C VAL A 21 -4.16 -19.47 2.24
N GLU A 22 -3.70 -18.24 2.47
CA GLU A 22 -3.53 -17.69 3.81
C GLU A 22 -3.87 -16.19 3.82
N SER A 23 -4.34 -15.70 4.96
CA SER A 23 -4.50 -14.26 5.14
C SER A 23 -3.16 -13.63 5.54
N HIS A 24 -2.67 -12.69 4.75
CA HIS A 24 -1.40 -12.01 5.02
C HIS A 24 -1.59 -10.58 5.52
N PRO A 25 -1.27 -10.27 6.79
CA PRO A 25 -1.26 -8.89 7.28
C PRO A 25 -0.07 -8.14 6.70
N LEU A 26 -0.33 -7.18 5.82
CA LEU A 26 0.70 -6.37 5.19
C LEU A 26 0.69 -4.95 5.77
N HIS A 27 1.82 -4.58 6.35
CA HIS A 27 2.09 -3.27 6.96
C HIS A 27 3.00 -2.42 6.07
N LEU A 28 2.74 -1.11 6.02
CA LEU A 28 3.58 -0.15 5.30
C LEU A 28 4.16 0.88 6.26
N HIS A 29 5.48 0.94 6.34
CA HIS A 29 6.18 1.93 7.14
C HIS A 29 6.09 3.32 6.50
N GLY A 30 5.98 4.36 7.35
CA GLY A 30 6.00 5.76 6.91
C GLY A 30 4.69 6.30 6.35
N PHE A 31 3.66 5.45 6.18
CA PHE A 31 2.40 5.83 5.57
C PHE A 31 1.20 5.11 6.19
N ASN A 32 0.10 5.83 6.31
CA ASN A 32 -1.22 5.23 6.26
C ASN A 32 -1.70 5.15 4.80
N PHE A 33 -2.67 4.29 4.55
CA PHE A 33 -3.31 4.09 3.25
C PHE A 33 -4.81 3.90 3.40
N PHE A 34 -5.54 4.22 2.33
CA PHE A 34 -6.96 3.94 2.25
C PHE A 34 -7.20 2.55 1.66
N VAL A 35 -8.02 1.74 2.34
CA VAL A 35 -8.49 0.45 1.81
C VAL A 35 -9.79 0.70 1.07
N VAL A 36 -9.71 0.71 -0.26
CA VAL A 36 -10.83 1.07 -1.15
C VAL A 36 -11.61 -0.14 -1.64
N GLY A 37 -11.04 -1.35 -1.56
CA GLY A 37 -11.71 -2.57 -1.98
C GLY A 37 -10.96 -3.83 -1.53
N GLN A 38 -11.70 -4.92 -1.34
CA GLN A 38 -11.18 -6.25 -1.06
C GLN A 38 -12.11 -7.28 -1.68
N GLY A 39 -11.60 -8.46 -2.00
CA GLY A 39 -12.38 -9.53 -2.61
C GLY A 39 -11.74 -10.91 -2.44
N PHE A 40 -12.46 -11.94 -2.86
CA PHE A 40 -11.97 -13.31 -2.96
C PHE A 40 -11.69 -13.67 -4.42
N GLY A 41 -10.83 -14.66 -4.64
CA GLY A 41 -10.37 -15.03 -5.97
C GLY A 41 -9.34 -14.05 -6.52
N ASN A 42 -9.26 -13.98 -7.86
CA ASN A 42 -8.31 -13.12 -8.55
C ASN A 42 -8.92 -11.75 -8.81
N TYR A 43 -8.15 -10.68 -8.57
CA TYR A 43 -8.54 -9.32 -8.94
C TYR A 43 -8.80 -9.19 -10.45
N ASP A 44 -9.94 -8.61 -10.81
CA ASP A 44 -10.32 -8.27 -12.19
C ASP A 44 -10.32 -6.74 -12.37
N PRO A 45 -9.32 -6.16 -13.06
CA PRO A 45 -9.18 -4.71 -13.23
C PRO A 45 -10.31 -4.07 -14.04
N ASN A 46 -11.16 -4.85 -14.72
CA ASN A 46 -12.28 -4.31 -15.50
C ASN A 46 -13.62 -4.34 -14.73
N LYS A 47 -13.69 -5.10 -13.63
CA LYS A 47 -14.93 -5.32 -12.88
C LYS A 47 -14.85 -4.79 -11.45
N ASP A 48 -13.78 -5.11 -10.73
CA ASP A 48 -13.68 -4.80 -9.31
C ASP A 48 -13.60 -3.30 -9.00
N PRO A 49 -12.93 -2.44 -9.80
CA PRO A 49 -12.93 -0.99 -9.60
C PRO A 49 -14.29 -0.32 -9.48
N LYS A 50 -15.32 -0.92 -10.07
CA LYS A 50 -16.69 -0.39 -10.03
C LYS A 50 -17.32 -0.48 -8.64
N ASN A 51 -16.76 -1.32 -7.76
CA ASN A 51 -17.27 -1.57 -6.42
C ASN A 51 -16.41 -0.91 -5.33
N PHE A 52 -15.42 -0.09 -5.69
CA PHE A 52 -14.56 0.54 -4.70
C PHE A 52 -15.34 1.54 -3.84
N ASN A 53 -15.05 1.54 -2.53
CA ASN A 53 -15.46 2.63 -1.66
C ASN A 53 -14.50 3.81 -1.87
N LEU A 54 -14.98 4.82 -2.58
CA LEU A 54 -14.27 6.08 -2.84
C LEU A 54 -14.86 7.28 -2.08
N VAL A 55 -15.82 7.04 -1.18
CA VAL A 55 -16.50 8.09 -0.42
C VAL A 55 -15.91 8.20 0.98
N ASP A 56 -15.83 7.08 1.69
CA ASP A 56 -15.36 7.02 3.08
C ASP A 56 -14.51 5.76 3.35
N PRO A 57 -13.44 5.52 2.57
CA PRO A 57 -12.60 4.34 2.76
C PRO A 57 -11.86 4.41 4.09
N ILE A 58 -11.59 3.24 4.65
CA ILE A 58 -10.89 3.16 5.92
C ILE A 58 -9.40 3.44 5.76
N GLU A 59 -8.87 4.36 6.56
CA GLU A 59 -7.45 4.68 6.62
C GLU A 59 -6.75 3.80 7.67
N ARG A 60 -5.73 3.04 7.26
CA ARG A 60 -4.90 2.21 8.15
C ARG A 60 -3.46 2.11 7.63
N ASN A 61 -2.52 1.67 8.47
CA ASN A 61 -1.16 1.32 8.05
C ASN A 61 -0.94 -0.20 7.88
N THR A 62 -1.93 -1.01 8.28
CA THR A 62 -1.88 -2.48 8.21
C THR A 62 -3.25 -2.99 7.78
N VAL A 63 -3.28 -3.93 6.84
CA VAL A 63 -4.50 -4.64 6.48
C VAL A 63 -4.16 -6.04 5.98
N GLY A 64 -5.01 -7.01 6.34
CA GLY A 64 -4.95 -8.38 5.85
C GLY A 64 -5.42 -8.46 4.41
N VAL A 65 -4.65 -9.14 3.57
CA VAL A 65 -5.15 -9.66 2.30
C VAL A 65 -6.01 -10.89 2.63
N PRO A 66 -7.28 -10.97 2.17
CA PRO A 66 -8.13 -12.12 2.46
C PRO A 66 -7.53 -13.43 1.96
N THR A 67 -7.79 -14.53 2.69
CA THR A 67 -7.41 -15.89 2.29
C THR A 67 -7.95 -16.22 0.90
N GLY A 68 -7.05 -16.52 -0.04
CA GLY A 68 -7.37 -16.83 -1.44
C GLY A 68 -7.98 -15.64 -2.18
N GLY A 69 -7.67 -14.41 -1.76
CA GLY A 69 -8.30 -13.19 -2.26
C GLY A 69 -7.32 -12.07 -2.55
N TRP A 70 -7.85 -10.87 -2.68
CA TRP A 70 -7.08 -9.66 -2.93
C TRP A 70 -7.55 -8.50 -2.05
N GLY A 71 -6.64 -7.57 -1.80
CA GLY A 71 -6.93 -6.32 -1.09
C GLY A 71 -6.24 -5.15 -1.76
N LEU A 72 -6.97 -4.05 -1.91
CA LEU A 72 -6.45 -2.81 -2.48
C LEU A 72 -6.05 -1.83 -1.40
N LYS A 73 -4.94 -1.15 -1.68
CA LYS A 73 -4.38 -0.11 -0.82
C LYS A 73 -4.01 1.07 -1.68
N MET A 74 -4.45 2.26 -1.29
CA MET A 74 -3.88 3.49 -1.83
C MET A 74 -2.75 3.96 -0.93
N ALA A 75 -1.51 3.71 -1.35
CA ALA A 75 -0.32 4.09 -0.59
C ALA A 75 0.41 5.26 -1.26
N TRP A 76 1.19 5.99 -0.47
CA TRP A 76 2.09 7.02 -0.96
C TRP A 76 3.51 6.49 -0.78
N LEU A 77 4.35 6.58 -1.82
CA LEU A 77 5.78 6.31 -1.72
C LEU A 77 6.46 7.52 -2.36
N VAL A 78 7.44 8.08 -1.66
CA VAL A 78 7.75 9.50 -1.82
C VAL A 78 9.27 9.69 -1.91
N LEU A 79 9.76 10.01 -3.11
CA LEU A 79 11.06 10.68 -3.31
C LEU A 79 11.03 12.10 -2.73
N ASP A 80 12.20 12.70 -2.59
CA ASP A 80 12.32 14.12 -2.28
C ASP A 80 11.57 14.99 -3.29
N GLY A 81 10.81 15.97 -2.79
CA GLY A 81 10.16 16.99 -3.59
C GLY A 81 11.04 18.22 -3.81
N LYS A 82 10.44 19.27 -4.39
CA LYS A 82 11.15 20.52 -4.72
C LYS A 82 11.38 21.40 -3.50
N LEU A 83 10.49 21.34 -2.51
CA LEU A 83 10.53 22.21 -1.34
C LEU A 83 11.38 21.60 -0.20
N PRO A 84 11.99 22.42 0.68
CA PRO A 84 12.77 21.93 1.80
C PRO A 84 12.02 20.95 2.72
N ASN A 85 10.72 21.17 2.93
CA ASN A 85 9.86 20.29 3.73
C ASN A 85 9.42 19.00 3.01
N GLN A 86 9.84 18.81 1.77
CA GLN A 86 9.60 17.61 0.98
C GLN A 86 10.85 16.75 0.85
N LYS A 87 11.92 17.07 1.60
CA LYS A 87 13.19 16.36 1.57
C LYS A 87 13.40 15.54 2.83
N LEU A 88 14.02 14.37 2.70
CA LEU A 88 14.45 13.59 3.86
C LEU A 88 15.46 14.38 4.70
N LEU A 89 15.38 14.17 6.02
CA LEU A 89 16.39 14.68 6.94
C LEU A 89 17.72 13.94 6.72
N PRO A 90 18.86 14.62 6.93
CA PRO A 90 20.15 13.94 6.89
C PRO A 90 20.21 12.84 7.97
N PRO A 91 20.98 11.78 7.74
CA PRO A 91 21.17 10.70 8.70
C PRO A 91 21.72 11.21 10.05
N PRO A 92 21.25 10.69 11.20
CA PRO A 92 21.84 10.99 12.50
C PRO A 92 23.33 10.63 12.56
N ALA A 93 24.15 11.45 13.24
CA ALA A 93 25.60 11.26 13.31
C ALA A 93 26.02 10.01 14.09
N ASP A 94 25.12 9.47 14.92
CA ASP A 94 25.30 8.32 15.80
C ASP A 94 24.70 7.01 15.23
N LEU A 95 24.36 6.99 13.93
CA LEU A 95 23.91 5.77 13.26
C LEU A 95 24.91 4.61 13.47
N PRO A 96 24.43 3.42 13.91
CA PRO A 96 25.29 2.25 14.06
C PRO A 96 26.03 1.94 12.75
N LYS A 97 27.33 1.63 12.86
CA LYS A 97 28.09 1.16 11.69
C LYS A 97 27.58 -0.21 11.26
N CYS A 98 27.43 -0.37 9.94
CA CYS A 98 27.03 -1.63 9.31
C CYS A 98 28.03 -2.75 9.60
#